data_AF-A0A0B8P242-F1
#
_entry.id   AF-A0A0B8P242-F1
#
_cell.length_a   1.000
_cell.length_b   1.000
_cell.length_c   1.000
_cell.angle_alpha   90.00
_cell.angle_beta   90.00
_cell.angle_gamma   90.00
#
_symmetry.space_group_name_H-M   'P 1'
#
loop_
_entity.id
_entity.type
_entity.pdbx_description
1 polymer ?
#
loop_
_entity_poly.entity_id
_entity_poly.type
_entity_poly.pdbx_seq_one_letter_code
_entity_poly.pdbx_strand_id
1 'polypeptide(L)'
;MIRIASLNLFNYIQPPSAYYDFENIYSQKQWQDKQAWLTRTLFELNADVIGLQEVFSVEALKQHLFSLGYGYFYVAGEPKLESDYVFSEPVVAIASRYPITDVKTLEVDSRIRSEFSFSRAPLLATVVCPELGKLDCCVVHFKSQRPTAFDVDEALRAELGEVERWRSTSQRGMEARYLLYLLRKAKASNGNPQVLMGILTEIYLVQS
;
A
#
# COMPACT_ATOMS: atom_id res chain seq x y z
N MET A 1 -3.37 19.46 16.85
CA MET A 1 -4.04 18.95 15.63
C MET A 1 -3.15 17.89 14.99
N ILE A 2 -3.67 16.68 14.81
CA ILE A 2 -2.96 15.56 14.18
C ILE A 2 -2.77 15.80 12.68
N ARG A 3 -1.60 15.45 12.15
CA ARG A 3 -1.29 15.49 10.71
C ARG A 3 -1.16 14.09 10.15
N ILE A 4 -1.91 13.81 9.09
CA ILE A 4 -1.96 12.49 8.45
C ILE A 4 -1.61 12.66 6.98
N ALA A 5 -0.73 11.81 6.47
CA ALA A 5 -0.32 11.83 5.07
C ALA A 5 -0.34 10.42 4.46
N SER A 6 -0.41 10.36 3.14
CA SER A 6 -0.16 9.14 2.37
C SER A 6 0.95 9.42 1.36
N LEU A 7 1.86 8.47 1.19
CA LEU A 7 2.99 8.60 0.28
C LEU A 7 3.25 7.27 -0.45
N ASN A 8 3.23 7.33 -1.79
CA ASN A 8 3.79 6.28 -2.61
C ASN A 8 5.29 6.54 -2.78
N LEU A 9 6.11 5.53 -2.49
CA LEU A 9 7.57 5.66 -2.45
C LEU A 9 8.25 5.38 -3.80
N PHE A 10 7.49 5.22 -4.87
CA PHE A 10 7.97 4.95 -6.23
C PHE A 10 8.98 3.80 -6.26
N ASN A 11 8.61 2.64 -5.71
CA ASN A 11 9.44 1.43 -5.55
C ASN A 11 10.57 1.58 -4.52
N TYR A 12 10.25 1.64 -3.23
CA TYR A 12 11.26 1.67 -2.17
C TYR A 12 11.93 0.31 -2.02
N ILE A 13 13.04 0.13 -2.74
CA ILE A 13 13.81 -1.10 -2.76
C ILE A 13 15.29 -0.79 -2.63
N GLN A 14 15.95 -1.46 -1.70
CA GLN A 14 17.37 -1.32 -1.43
C GLN A 14 18.16 -2.23 -2.38
N PRO A 15 19.21 -1.72 -3.06
CA PRO A 15 20.10 -2.57 -3.83
C PRO A 15 20.81 -3.60 -2.93
N PRO A 16 21.11 -4.81 -3.43
CA PRO A 16 21.09 -5.20 -4.84
C PRO A 16 19.75 -5.74 -5.37
N SER A 17 18.64 -5.59 -4.62
CA SER A 17 17.33 -6.10 -5.05
C SER A 17 16.73 -5.28 -6.19
N ALA A 18 15.99 -5.94 -7.07
CA ALA A 18 15.32 -5.34 -8.23
C ALA A 18 13.80 -5.36 -8.09
N TYR A 19 13.10 -4.44 -8.77
CA TYR A 19 11.63 -4.33 -8.72
C TYR A 19 11.01 -4.54 -10.11
N TYR A 20 10.02 -5.42 -10.20
CA TYR A 20 9.29 -5.86 -11.40
C TYR A 20 10.13 -6.51 -12.52
N ASP A 21 11.37 -6.08 -12.72
CA ASP A 21 12.28 -6.51 -13.79
C ASP A 21 13.69 -6.65 -13.21
N PHE A 22 14.48 -7.60 -13.72
CA PHE A 22 15.84 -7.87 -13.24
C PHE A 22 16.83 -6.73 -13.50
N GLU A 23 16.54 -5.85 -14.45
CA GLU A 23 17.35 -4.65 -14.75
C GLU A 23 17.06 -3.47 -13.82
N ASN A 24 15.92 -3.50 -13.11
CA ASN A 24 15.45 -2.41 -12.25
C ASN A 24 16.13 -2.42 -10.87
N ILE A 25 17.46 -2.34 -10.85
CA ILE A 25 18.27 -2.21 -9.63
C ILE A 25 18.75 -0.76 -9.51
N TYR A 26 18.58 -0.14 -8.34
CA TYR A 26 19.19 1.16 -8.09
C TYR A 26 20.71 1.04 -7.96
N SER A 27 21.44 1.94 -8.61
CA SER A 27 22.81 2.22 -8.21
C SER A 27 22.85 2.77 -6.77
N GLN A 28 24.01 2.65 -6.12
CA GLN A 28 24.19 3.19 -4.77
C GLN A 28 23.87 4.68 -4.68
N LYS A 29 24.19 5.45 -5.72
CA LYS A 29 23.88 6.89 -5.81
C LYS A 29 22.37 7.13 -5.89
N GLN A 30 21.66 6.42 -6.76
CA GLN A 30 20.19 6.53 -6.86
C GLN A 30 19.51 6.17 -5.54
N TRP A 31 20.02 5.17 -4.84
CA TRP A 31 19.52 4.80 -3.52
C TRP A 31 19.73 5.92 -2.48
N GLN A 32 20.92 6.52 -2.44
CA GLN A 32 21.19 7.67 -1.55
C GLN A 32 20.30 8.88 -1.88
N ASP A 33 20.14 9.21 -3.16
CA ASP A 33 19.27 10.30 -3.61
C ASP A 33 17.81 10.03 -3.20
N LYS A 34 17.36 8.78 -3.29
CA LYS A 34 16.03 8.36 -2.82
C LYS A 34 15.84 8.51 -1.32
N GLN A 35 16.85 8.14 -0.52
CA GLN A 35 16.83 8.32 0.93
C GLN A 35 16.76 9.81 1.30
N ALA A 36 17.58 10.65 0.65
CA ALA A 36 17.57 12.10 0.86
C ALA A 36 16.23 12.72 0.46
N TRP A 37 15.67 12.31 -0.68
CA TRP A 37 14.33 12.72 -1.12
C TRP A 37 13.29 12.37 -0.06
N LEU A 38 13.25 11.13 0.42
CA LEU A 38 12.28 10.69 1.41
C LEU A 38 12.42 11.49 2.71
N THR A 39 13.64 11.69 3.22
CA THR A 39 13.88 12.53 4.41
C THR A 39 13.31 13.94 4.23
N ARG A 40 13.62 14.61 3.12
CA ARG A 40 13.12 15.97 2.84
C ARG A 40 11.60 16.00 2.73
N THR A 41 11.01 15.07 1.97
CA THR A 41 9.56 14.98 1.80
C THR A 41 8.85 14.77 3.14
N LEU A 42 9.36 13.89 4.00
CA LEU A 42 8.77 13.65 5.32
C LEU A 42 8.92 14.84 6.27
N PHE A 43 10.03 15.57 6.18
CA PHE A 43 10.23 16.81 6.93
C PHE A 43 9.22 17.89 6.50
N GLU A 44 9.03 18.07 5.20
CA GLU A 44 8.08 19.05 4.65
C GLU A 44 6.62 18.70 4.97
N LEU A 45 6.25 17.42 4.82
CA LEU A 45 4.91 16.94 5.20
C LEU A 45 4.65 17.11 6.71
N ASN A 46 5.69 16.90 7.53
CA ASN A 46 5.64 16.90 8.99
C ASN A 46 4.39 16.18 9.53
N ALA A 47 4.14 14.98 9.03
CA ALA A 47 3.01 14.16 9.42
C ALA A 47 3.29 13.40 10.72
N ASP A 48 2.24 13.13 11.49
CA ASP A 48 2.32 12.30 12.69
C ASP A 48 2.02 10.83 12.40
N VAL A 49 1.20 10.58 11.37
CA VAL A 49 0.83 9.25 10.86
C VAL A 49 0.98 9.26 9.34
N ILE A 50 1.64 8.25 8.78
CA ILE A 50 1.86 8.14 7.34
C ILE A 50 1.48 6.75 6.85
N GLY A 51 0.60 6.69 5.87
CA GLY A 51 0.40 5.49 5.04
C GLY A 51 1.37 5.46 3.87
N LEU A 52 2.05 4.34 3.67
CA LEU A 52 3.13 4.19 2.69
C LEU A 52 2.76 3.11 1.67
N GLN A 53 3.04 3.35 0.39
CA GLN A 53 2.85 2.39 -0.71
C GLN A 53 4.16 2.15 -1.47
N GLU A 54 4.20 1.08 -2.27
CA GLU A 54 5.40 0.66 -3.04
C GLU A 54 6.59 0.32 -2.13
N VAL A 55 6.35 -0.40 -1.03
CA VAL A 55 7.39 -0.84 -0.09
C VAL A 55 7.88 -2.24 -0.48
N PHE A 56 9.15 -2.34 -0.86
CA PHE A 56 9.82 -3.62 -1.15
C PHE A 56 10.89 -3.96 -0.10
N SER A 57 11.66 -2.97 0.36
CA SER A 57 12.66 -3.17 1.41
C SER A 57 12.15 -2.68 2.76
N VAL A 58 11.39 -3.55 3.42
CA VAL A 58 10.67 -3.25 4.67
C VAL A 58 11.62 -2.82 5.79
N GLU A 59 12.69 -3.57 6.05
CA GLU A 59 13.59 -3.30 7.17
C GLU A 59 14.39 -2.01 6.96
N ALA A 60 14.84 -1.75 5.73
CA ALA A 60 15.51 -0.49 5.38
C ALA A 60 14.60 0.73 5.60
N LEU A 61 13.33 0.61 5.21
CA LEU A 61 12.35 1.68 5.40
C LEU A 61 12.08 1.92 6.87
N LYS A 62 11.88 0.84 7.63
CA LYS A 62 11.65 0.89 9.08
C LYS A 62 12.79 1.62 9.80
N GLN A 63 14.04 1.26 9.53
CA GLN A 63 15.21 1.89 10.15
C GLN A 63 15.31 3.38 9.79
N HIS A 64 15.07 3.71 8.53
CA HIS A 64 15.07 5.10 8.07
C HIS A 64 13.97 5.92 8.77
N LEU A 65 12.73 5.44 8.81
CA LEU A 65 11.63 6.13 9.46
C LEU A 65 11.82 6.24 10.99
N PHE A 66 12.39 5.22 11.61
CA PHE A 66 12.74 5.24 13.03
C PHE A 66 13.72 6.38 13.34
N SER A 67 14.74 6.58 12.49
CA SER A 67 15.69 7.69 12.63
C SER A 67 15.06 9.09 12.49
N LEU A 68 13.87 9.16 11.86
CA LEU A 68 13.08 10.38 11.68
C LEU A 68 11.98 10.56 12.75
N GLY A 69 11.97 9.72 13.79
CA GLY A 69 11.05 9.82 14.92
C GLY A 69 9.74 9.04 14.79
N TYR A 70 9.58 8.20 13.75
CA TYR A 70 8.43 7.29 13.65
C TYR A 70 8.72 5.99 14.42
N GLY A 71 8.46 6.01 15.73
CA GLY A 71 8.73 4.88 16.63
C GLY A 71 7.83 3.65 16.41
N TYR A 72 6.73 3.79 15.68
CA TYR A 72 5.79 2.70 15.39
C TYR A 72 5.70 2.47 13.88
N PHE A 73 5.92 1.23 13.44
CA PHE A 73 5.95 0.87 12.02
C PHE A 73 5.42 -0.55 11.80
N TYR A 74 4.49 -0.71 10.86
CA TYR A 74 3.88 -2.01 10.52
C TYR A 74 3.61 -2.13 9.02
N VAL A 75 3.57 -3.36 8.52
CA VAL A 75 3.33 -3.69 7.10
C VAL A 75 2.19 -4.71 6.95
N ALA A 76 1.53 -4.70 5.79
CA ALA A 76 0.57 -5.74 5.41
C ALA A 76 1.27 -6.85 4.61
N GLY A 77 1.72 -7.89 5.31
CA GLY A 77 2.38 -9.05 4.71
C GLY A 77 3.84 -8.78 4.35
N GLU A 78 4.35 -9.58 3.40
CA GLU A 78 5.75 -9.53 2.94
C GLU A 78 5.80 -9.22 1.45
N PRO A 79 6.78 -8.42 0.99
CA PRO A 79 7.02 -8.25 -0.44
C PRO A 79 7.38 -9.57 -1.10
N LYS A 80 6.80 -9.83 -2.28
CA LYS A 80 7.00 -11.11 -2.98
C LYS A 80 8.28 -11.12 -3.79
N LEU A 81 9.17 -12.04 -3.48
CA LEU A 81 10.33 -12.39 -4.28
C LEU A 81 9.91 -13.40 -5.36
N GLU A 82 10.05 -13.03 -6.64
CA GLU A 82 9.73 -13.94 -7.76
C GLU A 82 10.92 -14.80 -8.14
N SER A 83 12.12 -14.21 -8.21
CA SER A 83 13.33 -14.90 -8.66
C SER A 83 14.56 -14.20 -8.11
N ASP A 84 15.48 -14.95 -7.51
CA ASP A 84 16.77 -14.52 -6.97
C ASP A 84 16.72 -13.23 -6.12
N TYR A 85 16.70 -12.06 -6.77
CA TYR A 85 16.70 -10.73 -6.18
C TYR A 85 15.58 -9.81 -6.70
N VAL A 86 14.69 -10.31 -7.57
CA VAL A 86 13.62 -9.56 -8.23
C VAL A 86 12.30 -9.71 -7.47
N PHE A 87 11.76 -8.58 -7.03
CA PHE A 87 10.48 -8.49 -6.34
C PHE A 87 9.38 -7.98 -7.26
N SER A 88 8.19 -8.57 -7.21
CA SER A 88 7.05 -8.20 -8.09
C SER A 88 5.88 -7.56 -7.35
N GLU A 89 5.72 -7.85 -6.07
CA GLU A 89 4.55 -7.40 -5.30
C GLU A 89 5.00 -6.58 -4.09
N PRO A 90 4.89 -5.25 -4.14
CA PRO A 90 5.17 -4.41 -2.98
C PRO A 90 4.03 -4.50 -1.97
N VAL A 91 4.36 -4.21 -0.71
CA VAL A 91 3.37 -4.10 0.36
C VAL A 91 3.04 -2.64 0.67
N VAL A 92 1.99 -2.45 1.46
CA VAL A 92 1.70 -1.18 2.13
C VAL A 92 2.24 -1.20 3.55
N ALA A 93 2.59 -0.03 4.06
CA ALA A 93 3.04 0.16 5.43
C ALA A 93 2.34 1.33 6.11
N ILE A 94 2.38 1.36 7.42
CA ILE A 94 2.01 2.54 8.21
C ILE A 94 3.16 2.87 9.17
N ALA A 95 3.44 4.16 9.32
CA ALA A 95 4.40 4.68 10.28
C ALA A 95 3.73 5.74 11.16
N SER A 96 4.05 5.78 12.44
CA SER A 96 3.51 6.79 13.36
C SER A 96 4.50 7.23 14.43
N ARG A 97 4.39 8.50 14.82
CA ARG A 97 4.99 9.08 16.03
C ARG A 97 4.20 8.73 17.30
N TYR A 98 2.95 8.31 17.16
CA TYR A 98 2.06 7.95 18.25
C TYR A 98 1.85 6.43 18.33
N PRO A 99 1.48 5.89 19.52
CA PRO A 99 1.30 4.46 19.69
C PRO A 99 0.29 3.85 18.74
N ILE A 100 0.66 2.72 18.13
CA ILE A 100 -0.24 1.85 17.38
C ILE A 100 -0.56 0.65 18.26
N THR A 101 -1.84 0.46 18.57
CA THR A 101 -2.31 -0.51 19.60
C THR A 101 -2.99 -1.74 19.03
N ASP A 102 -3.46 -1.69 17.80
CA ASP A 102 -3.98 -2.84 17.04
C ASP A 102 -3.55 -2.69 15.60
N VAL A 103 -3.19 -3.81 14.96
CA VAL A 103 -2.81 -3.86 13.55
C VAL A 103 -3.29 -5.16 12.95
N LYS A 104 -3.94 -5.07 11.80
CA LYS A 104 -4.32 -6.25 11.03
C LYS A 104 -4.37 -5.96 9.54
N THR A 105 -4.07 -6.99 8.77
CA THR A 105 -4.38 -7.02 7.35
C THR A 105 -5.88 -7.30 7.18
N LEU A 106 -6.57 -6.50 6.37
CA LEU A 106 -7.97 -6.76 6.05
C LEU A 106 -8.06 -7.80 4.95
N GLU A 107 -8.78 -8.89 5.22
CA GLU A 107 -9.04 -9.95 4.26
C GLU A 107 -10.55 -10.14 4.08
N VAL A 108 -10.95 -10.59 2.90
CA VAL A 108 -12.31 -11.08 2.69
C VAL A 108 -12.50 -12.44 3.34
N ASP A 109 -13.75 -12.80 3.61
CA ASP A 109 -14.10 -14.08 4.22
C ASP A 109 -13.55 -15.25 3.39
N SER A 110 -12.99 -16.27 4.07
CA SER A 110 -12.33 -17.40 3.40
C SER A 110 -13.23 -18.14 2.42
N ARG A 111 -14.56 -18.11 2.64
CA ARG A 111 -15.56 -18.73 1.78
C ARG A 111 -15.70 -18.07 0.41
N ILE A 112 -15.24 -16.82 0.26
CA ILE A 112 -15.29 -16.06 -1.00
C ILE A 112 -13.90 -15.67 -1.53
N ARG A 113 -12.83 -16.13 -0.87
CA ARG A 113 -11.44 -15.84 -1.30
C ARG A 113 -11.12 -16.40 -2.69
N SER A 114 -11.81 -17.46 -3.11
CA SER A 114 -11.69 -18.01 -4.47
C SER A 114 -12.27 -17.10 -5.55
N GLU A 115 -13.18 -16.20 -5.18
CA GLU A 115 -13.82 -15.26 -6.10
C GLU A 115 -13.11 -13.91 -6.13
N PHE A 116 -12.44 -13.55 -5.03
CA PHE A 116 -11.78 -12.27 -4.91
C PHE A 116 -10.66 -12.27 -3.88
N SER A 117 -9.54 -11.66 -4.26
CA SER A 117 -8.47 -11.25 -3.35
C SER A 117 -8.05 -9.83 -3.71
N PHE A 118 -7.60 -9.06 -2.72
CA PHE A 118 -6.95 -7.79 -2.98
C PHE A 118 -5.62 -8.01 -3.70
N SER A 119 -5.28 -7.15 -4.66
CA SER A 119 -3.97 -7.18 -5.32
C SER A 119 -2.83 -6.86 -4.36
N ARG A 120 -3.12 -6.04 -3.34
CA ARG A 120 -2.26 -5.78 -2.19
C ARG A 120 -3.16 -5.67 -0.98
N ALA A 121 -2.82 -6.41 0.07
CA ALA A 121 -3.69 -6.50 1.22
C ALA A 121 -3.77 -5.15 1.97
N PRO A 122 -4.98 -4.62 2.27
CA PRO A 122 -5.13 -3.40 3.06
C PRO A 122 -4.61 -3.56 4.48
N LEU A 123 -3.96 -2.53 5.02
CA LEU A 123 -3.50 -2.50 6.42
C LEU A 123 -4.44 -1.62 7.25
N LEU A 124 -5.08 -2.16 8.28
CA LEU A 124 -5.83 -1.37 9.26
C LEU A 124 -5.08 -1.33 10.58
N ALA A 125 -4.79 -0.12 11.07
CA ALA A 125 -4.06 0.10 12.32
C ALA A 125 -4.79 1.11 13.21
N THR A 126 -4.92 0.82 14.50
CA THR A 126 -5.50 1.74 15.48
C THR A 126 -4.41 2.57 16.16
N VAL A 127 -4.35 3.85 15.82
CA VAL A 127 -3.41 4.84 16.37
C VAL A 127 -4.05 5.55 17.55
N VAL A 128 -3.33 5.70 18.66
CA VAL A 128 -3.77 6.49 19.83
C VAL A 128 -3.27 7.92 19.69
N CYS A 129 -4.14 8.78 19.19
CA CYS A 129 -3.84 10.18 18.88
C CYS A 129 -4.04 11.07 20.12
N PRO A 130 -3.19 12.08 20.35
CA PRO A 130 -3.46 13.10 21.35
C PRO A 130 -4.80 13.77 21.09
N GLU A 131 -5.59 14.00 22.14
CA GLU A 131 -6.91 14.65 22.13
C GLU A 131 -8.03 13.88 21.39
N LEU A 132 -7.77 13.33 20.21
CA LEU A 132 -8.75 12.58 19.40
C LEU A 132 -9.01 11.16 19.92
N GLY A 133 -8.06 10.59 20.68
CA GLY A 133 -8.15 9.22 21.16
C GLY A 133 -7.85 8.20 20.05
N LYS A 134 -8.55 7.07 20.04
CA LYS A 134 -8.31 6.00 19.07
C LYS A 134 -8.81 6.39 17.67
N LEU A 135 -7.94 6.26 16.69
CA LEU A 135 -8.20 6.49 15.27
C LEU A 135 -7.80 5.25 14.47
N ASP A 136 -8.72 4.69 13.70
CA ASP A 136 -8.39 3.60 12.79
C ASP A 136 -7.89 4.17 11.46
N CYS A 137 -6.65 3.85 11.13
CA CYS A 137 -5.96 4.28 9.92
C CYS A 137 -5.84 3.09 8.97
N CYS A 138 -6.50 3.18 7.81
CA CYS A 138 -6.45 2.16 6.76
C CYS A 138 -5.51 2.59 5.63
N VAL A 139 -4.52 1.78 5.28
CA VAL A 139 -3.61 2.02 4.15
C VAL A 139 -3.90 1.03 3.03
N VAL A 140 -4.04 1.55 1.81
CA VAL A 140 -4.32 0.74 0.61
C VAL A 140 -3.42 1.08 -0.56
N HIS A 141 -3.26 0.11 -1.45
CA HIS A 141 -2.66 0.31 -2.76
C HIS A 141 -3.41 -0.56 -3.76
N PHE A 142 -4.43 0.00 -4.40
CA PHE A 142 -5.29 -0.77 -5.31
C PHE A 142 -4.55 -1.22 -6.57
N LYS A 143 -5.19 -2.12 -7.32
CA LYS A 143 -4.66 -2.65 -8.59
C LYS A 143 -4.24 -1.50 -9.51
N SER A 144 -2.99 -1.52 -9.95
CA SER A 144 -2.46 -0.54 -10.90
C SER A 144 -3.28 -0.49 -12.19
N GLN A 145 -3.26 0.65 -12.89
CA GLN A 145 -3.86 0.78 -14.23
C GLN A 145 -3.19 -0.11 -15.29
N ARG A 146 -1.99 -0.63 -15.03
CA ARG A 146 -1.32 -1.60 -15.92
C ARG A 146 -2.28 -2.76 -16.25
N PRO A 147 -2.40 -3.16 -17.53
CA PRO A 147 -3.22 -4.28 -17.93
C PRO A 147 -2.91 -5.54 -17.12
N THR A 148 -3.93 -6.35 -16.83
CA THR A 148 -3.72 -7.66 -16.22
C THR A 148 -3.65 -8.69 -17.34
N ALA A 149 -2.43 -9.10 -17.64
CA ALA A 149 -2.15 -9.97 -18.77
C ALA A 149 -2.90 -11.31 -18.66
N PHE A 150 -3.35 -11.82 -19.80
CA PHE A 150 -3.64 -13.25 -19.93
C PHE A 150 -2.33 -14.01 -20.22
N ASP A 151 -2.31 -15.27 -19.79
CA ASP A 151 -1.26 -16.21 -20.16
C ASP A 151 -1.55 -16.76 -21.56
N VAL A 152 -1.22 -15.96 -22.57
CA VAL A 152 -1.43 -16.20 -24.00
C VAL A 152 -0.21 -15.73 -24.79
N ASP A 153 -0.13 -16.10 -26.07
CA ASP A 153 0.91 -15.61 -26.97
C ASP A 153 0.80 -14.09 -27.23
N GLU A 154 1.89 -13.52 -27.75
CA GLU A 154 2.02 -12.07 -27.94
C GLU A 154 1.07 -11.52 -29.01
N ALA A 155 0.71 -12.34 -30.02
CA ALA A 155 -0.21 -11.92 -31.06
C ALA A 155 -1.61 -11.72 -30.49
N LEU A 156 -2.12 -12.71 -29.74
CA LEU A 156 -3.40 -12.59 -29.07
C LEU A 156 -3.38 -11.54 -27.95
N ARG A 157 -2.27 -11.38 -27.23
CA ARG A 157 -2.12 -10.32 -26.20
C ARG A 157 -2.29 -8.93 -26.80
N ALA A 158 -1.71 -8.66 -27.97
CA ALA A 158 -1.85 -7.38 -28.66
C ALA A 158 -3.32 -7.07 -29.00
N GLU A 159 -4.11 -8.09 -29.35
CA GLU A 159 -5.55 -7.96 -29.62
C GLU A 159 -6.38 -7.76 -28.33
N LEU A 160 -5.94 -8.33 -27.21
CA LEU A 160 -6.66 -8.32 -25.93
C LEU A 160 -6.37 -7.11 -25.03
N GLY A 161 -5.50 -6.18 -25.44
CA GLY A 161 -5.03 -5.09 -24.57
C GLY A 161 -6.14 -4.29 -23.86
N GLU A 162 -7.25 -4.00 -24.55
CA GLU A 162 -8.40 -3.30 -23.94
C GLU A 162 -9.17 -4.17 -22.93
N VAL A 163 -9.26 -5.49 -23.17
CA VAL A 163 -9.86 -6.44 -22.22
C VAL A 163 -9.01 -6.55 -20.97
N GLU A 164 -7.68 -6.62 -21.10
CA GLU A 164 -6.75 -6.68 -19.98
C GLU A 164 -6.76 -5.40 -19.13
N ARG A 165 -6.95 -4.23 -19.77
CA ARG A 165 -7.19 -2.95 -19.07
C ARG A 165 -8.51 -3.00 -18.30
N TRP A 166 -9.58 -3.49 -18.92
CA TRP A 166 -10.88 -3.63 -18.26
C TRP A 166 -10.84 -4.59 -17.06
N ARG A 167 -10.06 -5.67 -17.13
CA ARG A 167 -9.82 -6.57 -15.98
C ARG A 167 -9.22 -5.81 -14.79
N SER A 168 -8.19 -4.99 -15.03
CA SER A 168 -7.60 -4.15 -13.97
C SER A 168 -8.60 -3.16 -13.39
N THR A 169 -9.47 -2.55 -14.22
CA THR A 169 -10.53 -1.65 -13.77
C THR A 169 -11.59 -2.38 -12.93
N SER A 170 -12.02 -3.55 -13.37
CA SER A 170 -12.99 -4.38 -12.65
C SER A 170 -12.46 -4.80 -11.28
N GLN A 171 -11.19 -5.21 -11.21
CA GLN A 171 -10.51 -5.54 -9.96
C GLN A 171 -10.51 -4.35 -8.98
N ARG A 172 -10.16 -3.14 -9.42
CA ARG A 172 -10.22 -1.94 -8.56
C ARG A 172 -11.63 -1.69 -8.03
N GLY A 173 -12.65 -1.88 -8.87
CA GLY A 173 -14.05 -1.75 -8.47
C GLY A 173 -14.43 -2.73 -7.36
N MET A 174 -14.01 -3.98 -7.48
CA MET A 174 -14.21 -5.00 -6.43
C MET A 174 -13.44 -4.66 -5.16
N GLU A 175 -12.17 -4.28 -5.27
CA GLU A 175 -11.33 -3.84 -4.14
C GLU A 175 -12.00 -2.70 -3.35
N ALA A 176 -12.53 -1.69 -4.04
CA ALA A 176 -13.25 -0.59 -3.42
C ALA A 176 -14.50 -1.06 -2.64
N ARG A 177 -15.30 -1.95 -3.23
CA ARG A 177 -16.55 -2.43 -2.62
C ARG A 177 -16.29 -3.32 -1.41
N TYR A 178 -15.35 -4.25 -1.52
CA TYR A 178 -14.98 -5.12 -0.41
C TYR A 178 -14.33 -4.32 0.72
N LEU A 179 -13.45 -3.36 0.40
CA LEU A 179 -12.86 -2.49 1.41
C LEU A 179 -13.93 -1.70 2.18
N LEU A 180 -14.88 -1.09 1.47
CA LEU A 180 -15.97 -0.34 2.11
C LEU A 180 -16.79 -1.22 3.06
N TYR A 181 -17.09 -2.45 2.66
CA TYR A 181 -17.76 -3.43 3.52
C TYR A 181 -16.94 -3.73 4.80
N LEU A 182 -15.64 -4.01 4.64
CA LEU A 182 -14.75 -4.35 5.75
C LEU A 182 -14.58 -3.17 6.72
N LEU A 183 -14.45 -1.94 6.21
CA LEU A 183 -14.35 -0.73 7.04
C LEU A 183 -15.64 -0.47 7.81
N ARG A 184 -16.81 -0.61 7.18
CA ARG A 184 -18.12 -0.52 7.87
C ARG A 184 -18.26 -1.56 8.98
N LYS A 185 -17.83 -2.80 8.74
CA LYS A 185 -17.82 -3.86 9.74
C LYS A 185 -16.91 -3.51 10.92
N ALA A 186 -15.70 -3.01 10.66
CA ALA A 186 -14.79 -2.53 11.69
C ALA A 186 -15.40 -1.38 12.51
N LYS A 187 -15.97 -0.37 11.82
CA LYS A 187 -16.63 0.78 12.46
C LYS A 187 -17.79 0.36 13.36
N ALA A 188 -18.61 -0.58 12.92
CA ALA A 188 -19.71 -1.11 13.71
C ALA A 188 -19.23 -1.89 14.95
N SER A 189 -18.05 -2.51 14.87
CA SER A 189 -17.50 -3.30 15.97
C SER A 189 -16.82 -2.47 17.06
N ASN A 190 -16.13 -1.38 16.71
CA ASN A 190 -15.31 -0.62 17.67
C ASN A 190 -15.72 0.85 17.85
N GLY A 191 -16.50 1.42 16.94
CA GLY A 191 -16.94 2.82 16.99
C GLY A 191 -15.86 3.87 16.70
N ASN A 192 -14.58 3.49 16.50
CA ASN A 192 -13.47 4.43 16.28
C ASN A 192 -13.69 5.26 15.00
N PRO A 193 -13.38 6.57 14.98
CA PRO A 193 -13.20 7.32 13.73
C PRO A 193 -12.22 6.58 12.80
N GLN A 194 -12.43 6.70 11.48
CA GLN A 194 -11.61 6.01 10.49
C GLN A 194 -11.07 6.98 9.45
N VAL A 195 -9.84 6.77 9.01
CA VAL A 195 -9.20 7.48 7.89
C VAL A 195 -8.70 6.45 6.89
N LEU A 196 -8.98 6.68 5.61
CA LEU A 196 -8.45 5.88 4.50
C LEU A 196 -7.31 6.66 3.83
N MET A 197 -6.16 6.00 3.68
CA MET A 197 -4.93 6.51 3.08
C MET A 197 -4.51 5.60 1.93
N GLY A 198 -4.01 6.18 0.84
CA GLY A 198 -3.39 5.40 -0.22
C GLY A 198 -3.81 5.81 -1.62
N ILE A 199 -3.38 5.00 -2.57
CA ILE A 199 -3.68 5.19 -3.99
C ILE A 199 -4.83 4.29 -4.40
N LEU A 200 -5.87 4.94 -4.91
CA LEU A 200 -7.08 4.30 -5.44
C LEU A 200 -7.12 4.25 -6.98
N THR A 201 -6.32 5.12 -7.64
CA THR A 201 -6.08 5.33 -9.09
C THR A 201 -7.26 5.30 -10.08
N GLU A 202 -8.51 5.21 -9.60
CA GLU A 202 -9.70 6.05 -9.83
C GLU A 202 -11.00 5.23 -9.70
N ILE A 203 -12.00 5.78 -8.99
CA ILE A 203 -13.32 5.20 -8.75
C ILE A 203 -14.37 6.26 -9.06
N TYR A 204 -15.15 6.09 -10.12
CA TYR A 204 -16.36 6.90 -10.35
C TYR A 204 -17.51 6.33 -9.53
N LEU A 205 -17.96 7.08 -8.53
CA LEU A 205 -19.30 6.90 -7.96
C LEU A 205 -20.14 8.09 -8.43
N VAL A 206 -20.87 7.90 -9.53
CA VAL A 206 -22.04 8.75 -9.80
C VAL A 206 -23.07 8.35 -8.75
N GLN A 207 -23.28 9.20 -7.74
CA GLN A 207 -24.42 9.06 -6.85
C GLN A 207 -25.68 9.34 -7.66
N SER A 208 -26.66 8.44 -7.55
CA SER A 208 -28.05 8.64 -8.00
C SER A 208 -28.72 9.75 -7.22
#